data_AF-A0A382VQG6-F1
#
_entry.id   AF-A0A382VQG6-F1
#
_cell.length_a   1.000
_cell.length_b   1.000
_cell.length_c   1.000
_cell.angle_alpha   90.00
_cell.angle_beta   90.00
_cell.angle_gamma   90.00
#
_symmetry.space_group_name_H-M   'P 1'
#
loop_
_entity.id
_entity.type
_entity.pdbx_description
1 polymer ?
#
loop_
_entity_poly.entity_id
_entity_poly.type
_entity_poly.pdbx_seq_one_letter_code
_entity_poly.pdbx_strand_id
1 'polypeptide(L)'
;IINELDGADMVFVTTGLGGGTGTGAAPVIAGLANELGALTVAVVTKPFRFEGKRRAQQAERGLQELRNTVDTVIAIPNDRLLETIEANTSVNDAFAVADDVLHQAIYGISNLIHVPGQINLDFADVKAIMSGMGMAIMGTGYAEGENRGVEAARLAISSPLLEEANVEGAHGVILHVTGGSDLGLHEIEQAATIIQEATHEDANFIFGSVIDPDMEGRVKITVIATGFDEIGSQRAVDKAVSTAGDTPVDLKNYSNWKQDETAASAEISANGNGAIAISRRPL
;
A
#
# COMPACT_ATOMS: atom_id res chain seq x y z
N ILE A 1 -6.42 9.25 -16.78
CA ILE A 1 -5.36 8.80 -15.86
C ILE A 1 -4.72 10.00 -15.20
N ILE A 2 -3.94 10.84 -15.90
CA ILE A 2 -3.29 12.01 -15.27
C ILE A 2 -4.32 12.94 -14.59
N ASN A 3 -5.42 13.29 -15.26
CA ASN A 3 -6.52 14.06 -14.64
C ASN A 3 -7.14 13.44 -13.39
N GLU A 4 -7.13 12.11 -13.28
CA GLU A 4 -7.70 11.40 -12.13
C GLU A 4 -6.69 11.29 -10.97
N LEU A 5 -5.39 11.41 -11.28
CA LEU A 5 -4.30 11.33 -10.30
C LEU A 5 -3.85 12.70 -9.81
N ASP A 6 -4.15 13.76 -10.57
CA ASP A 6 -3.77 15.12 -10.24
C ASP A 6 -4.44 15.60 -8.95
N GLY A 7 -3.63 16.11 -8.02
CA GLY A 7 -4.06 16.53 -6.68
C GLY A 7 -4.14 15.40 -5.64
N ALA A 8 -3.78 14.16 -5.98
CA ALA A 8 -3.70 13.07 -5.00
C ALA A 8 -2.39 13.17 -4.18
N ASP A 9 -2.50 13.19 -2.85
CA ASP A 9 -1.33 13.10 -1.97
C ASP A 9 -0.74 11.68 -1.91
N MET A 10 -1.61 10.68 -2.06
CA MET A 10 -1.29 9.26 -1.99
C MET A 10 -2.12 8.46 -2.99
N VAL A 11 -1.49 7.49 -3.67
CA VAL A 11 -2.15 6.63 -4.66
C VAL A 11 -1.83 5.17 -4.35
N PHE A 12 -2.88 4.37 -4.16
CA PHE A 12 -2.78 2.91 -4.08
C PHE A 12 -3.03 2.30 -5.46
N VAL A 13 -2.08 1.51 -5.94
CA VAL A 13 -2.21 0.74 -7.18
C VAL A 13 -2.37 -0.73 -6.83
N THR A 14 -3.56 -1.28 -7.05
CA THR A 14 -3.84 -2.70 -6.77
C THR A 14 -4.03 -3.52 -8.04
N THR A 15 -3.38 -4.68 -8.11
CA THR A 15 -3.57 -5.61 -9.23
C THR A 15 -3.11 -7.03 -8.93
N GLY A 16 -3.71 -8.01 -9.61
CA GLY A 16 -3.19 -9.37 -9.69
C GLY A 16 -2.11 -9.49 -10.76
N LEU A 17 -0.89 -9.82 -10.35
CA LEU A 17 0.22 -10.02 -11.27
C LEU A 17 0.14 -11.38 -11.96
N GLY A 18 0.74 -11.46 -13.15
CA GLY A 18 0.75 -12.67 -13.98
C GLY A 18 -0.29 -12.68 -15.09
N GLY A 19 -1.23 -11.73 -15.09
CA GLY A 19 -2.08 -11.40 -16.25
C GLY A 19 -1.40 -10.50 -17.27
N GLY A 20 -2.14 -10.05 -18.29
CA GLY A 20 -1.64 -9.09 -19.28
C GLY A 20 -1.79 -7.65 -18.82
N THR A 21 -3.03 -7.22 -18.55
CA THR A 21 -3.35 -5.82 -18.25
C THR A 21 -2.78 -5.36 -16.92
N GLY A 22 -3.01 -6.10 -15.83
CA GLY A 22 -2.51 -5.72 -14.50
C GLY A 22 -1.00 -5.58 -14.47
N THR A 23 -0.30 -6.64 -14.89
CA THR A 23 1.17 -6.69 -14.93
C THR A 23 1.78 -5.57 -15.78
N GLY A 24 1.19 -5.23 -16.93
CA GLY A 24 1.76 -4.22 -17.84
C GLY A 24 1.32 -2.78 -17.57
N ALA A 25 0.09 -2.57 -17.09
CA ALA A 25 -0.45 -1.23 -16.86
C ALA A 25 -0.12 -0.68 -15.48
N ALA A 26 0.00 -1.54 -14.46
CA ALA A 26 0.27 -1.09 -13.09
C ALA A 26 1.57 -0.28 -12.96
N PRO A 27 2.72 -0.70 -13.53
CA PRO A 27 3.94 0.11 -13.50
C PRO A 27 3.75 1.47 -14.19
N VAL A 28 3.05 1.52 -15.31
CA VAL A 28 2.82 2.78 -16.03
C VAL A 28 1.97 3.76 -15.21
N ILE A 29 0.87 3.28 -14.64
CA ILE A 29 -0.02 4.11 -13.80
C ILE A 29 0.73 4.59 -12.55
N ALA A 30 1.49 3.71 -11.92
CA ALA A 30 2.22 4.03 -10.71
C ALA A 30 3.38 5.01 -10.99
N GLY A 31 4.03 4.91 -12.15
CA GLY A 31 5.05 5.87 -12.58
C GLY A 31 4.46 7.26 -12.77
N LEU A 32 3.30 7.37 -13.42
CA LEU A 32 2.59 8.65 -13.57
C LEU A 32 2.20 9.25 -12.22
N ALA A 33 1.73 8.44 -11.25
CA ALA A 33 1.41 8.91 -9.91
C ALA A 33 2.64 9.48 -9.18
N ASN A 34 3.77 8.76 -9.27
CA ASN A 34 5.03 9.19 -8.67
C ASN A 34 5.58 10.47 -9.32
N GLU A 35 5.49 10.59 -10.66
CA GLU A 35 5.87 11.81 -11.40
C GLU A 35 5.02 13.03 -11.02
N LEU A 36 3.78 12.82 -10.61
CA LEU A 36 2.89 13.87 -10.09
C LEU A 36 3.17 14.23 -8.61
N GLY A 37 4.08 13.51 -7.95
CA GLY A 37 4.50 13.77 -6.56
C GLY A 37 3.67 13.06 -5.48
N ALA A 38 2.77 12.16 -5.88
CA ALA A 38 1.97 11.37 -4.95
C ALA A 38 2.81 10.23 -4.33
N LEU A 39 2.62 9.97 -3.04
CA LEU A 39 3.16 8.77 -2.40
C LEU A 39 2.50 7.54 -3.03
N THR A 40 3.27 6.74 -3.76
CA THR A 40 2.72 5.67 -4.58
C THR A 40 2.99 4.31 -3.96
N VAL A 41 1.93 3.62 -3.55
CA VAL A 41 2.00 2.29 -2.93
C VAL A 41 1.34 1.26 -3.83
N ALA A 42 2.09 0.25 -4.26
CA ALA A 42 1.54 -0.87 -5.02
C ALA A 42 1.18 -2.02 -4.08
N VAL A 43 -0.05 -2.51 -4.12
CA VAL A 43 -0.49 -3.69 -3.36
C VAL A 43 -0.90 -4.76 -4.35
N VAL A 44 -0.11 -5.82 -4.49
CA VAL A 44 -0.25 -6.75 -5.61
C VAL A 44 -0.25 -8.20 -5.17
N THR A 45 -1.00 -9.05 -5.86
CA THR A 45 -0.99 -10.50 -5.62
C THR A 45 -0.11 -11.22 -6.63
N LYS A 46 0.64 -12.23 -6.17
CA LYS A 46 1.33 -13.20 -7.04
C LYS A 46 0.39 -14.37 -7.33
N PRO A 47 0.40 -14.93 -8.54
CA PRO A 47 -0.53 -16.00 -8.92
C PRO A 47 -0.28 -17.27 -8.10
N PHE A 48 -1.32 -18.11 -7.96
CA PHE A 48 -1.16 -19.44 -7.36
C PHE A 48 -0.28 -20.34 -8.23
N ARG A 49 0.44 -21.28 -7.61
CA ARG A 49 1.26 -22.28 -8.31
C ARG A 49 0.50 -23.07 -9.36
N PHE A 50 -0.78 -23.37 -9.12
CA PHE A 50 -1.60 -24.13 -10.06
C PHE A 50 -1.92 -23.37 -11.35
N GLU A 51 -1.80 -22.03 -11.37
CA GLU A 51 -2.08 -21.23 -12.57
C GLU A 51 -0.95 -21.31 -13.61
N GLY A 52 0.19 -21.90 -13.24
CA GLY A 52 1.25 -22.30 -14.15
C GLY A 52 2.44 -21.35 -14.21
N LYS A 53 3.59 -21.90 -14.64
CA LYS A 53 4.90 -21.23 -14.63
C LYS A 53 4.94 -19.94 -15.45
N ARG A 54 4.18 -19.86 -16.56
CA ARG A 54 4.15 -18.67 -17.41
C ARG A 54 3.59 -17.46 -16.68
N ARG A 55 2.49 -17.62 -15.93
CA ARG A 55 1.91 -16.53 -15.13
C ARG A 55 2.87 -16.10 -14.02
N ALA A 56 3.50 -17.05 -13.34
CA ALA A 56 4.51 -16.76 -12.31
C ALA A 56 5.69 -15.94 -12.87
N GLN A 57 6.22 -16.30 -14.05
CA GLN A 57 7.29 -15.54 -14.71
C GLN A 57 6.85 -14.13 -15.12
N GLN A 58 5.62 -13.97 -15.60
CA GLN A 58 5.06 -12.65 -15.91
C GLN A 58 4.90 -11.81 -14.64
N ALA A 59 4.45 -12.43 -13.55
CA ALA A 59 4.29 -11.76 -12.28
C ALA A 59 5.61 -11.24 -11.72
N GLU A 60 6.68 -12.04 -11.78
CA GLU A 60 8.00 -11.60 -11.29
C GLU A 60 8.56 -10.42 -12.09
N ARG A 61 8.33 -10.40 -13.41
CA ARG A 61 8.72 -9.24 -14.26
C ARG A 61 7.96 -7.98 -13.88
N GLY A 62 6.62 -8.07 -13.77
CA GLY A 62 5.82 -6.92 -13.37
C GLY A 62 6.14 -6.44 -11.95
N LEU A 63 6.44 -7.36 -11.03
CA LEU A 63 6.87 -7.02 -9.68
C LEU A 63 8.19 -6.24 -9.69
N GLN A 64 9.16 -6.67 -10.51
CA GLN A 64 10.43 -5.97 -10.64
C GLN A 64 10.27 -4.57 -11.24
N GLU A 65 9.40 -4.41 -12.23
CA GLU A 65 9.08 -3.10 -12.81
C GLU A 65 8.43 -2.19 -11.78
N LEU A 66 7.46 -2.70 -11.00
CA LEU A 66 6.81 -1.96 -9.92
C LEU A 66 7.83 -1.49 -8.87
N ARG A 67 8.73 -2.38 -8.41
CA ARG A 67 9.77 -2.04 -7.42
C ARG A 67 10.63 -0.84 -7.83
N ASN A 68 10.88 -0.69 -9.12
CA ASN A 68 11.71 0.41 -9.64
C ASN A 68 10.92 1.71 -9.84
N THR A 69 9.60 1.64 -9.78
CA THR A 69 8.70 2.74 -10.18
C THR A 69 8.01 3.37 -8.97
N VAL A 70 7.63 2.57 -7.98
CA VAL A 70 6.82 3.02 -6.83
C VAL A 70 7.67 3.21 -5.58
N ASP A 71 7.12 3.92 -4.59
CA ASP A 71 7.77 4.09 -3.29
C ASP A 71 7.83 2.79 -2.49
N THR A 72 6.70 2.09 -2.41
CA THR A 72 6.55 0.83 -1.68
C THR A 72 5.69 -0.17 -2.46
N VAL A 73 6.12 -1.43 -2.49
CA VAL A 73 5.39 -2.57 -3.05
C VAL A 73 5.11 -3.58 -1.95
N ILE A 74 3.83 -3.86 -1.70
CA ILE A 74 3.36 -4.96 -0.86
C ILE A 74 2.98 -6.10 -1.81
N ALA A 75 3.78 -7.17 -1.80
CA ALA A 75 3.49 -8.35 -2.60
C ALA A 75 2.89 -9.46 -1.75
N ILE A 76 1.67 -9.88 -2.09
CA ILE A 76 0.94 -10.94 -1.40
C ILE A 76 1.07 -12.23 -2.23
N PRO A 77 1.84 -13.22 -1.76
CA PRO A 77 1.91 -14.52 -2.42
C PRO A 77 0.63 -15.33 -2.20
N ASN A 78 -0.19 -15.52 -3.24
CA ASN A 78 -1.45 -16.27 -3.10
C ASN A 78 -1.25 -17.70 -2.59
N ASP A 79 -0.10 -18.32 -2.85
CA ASP A 79 0.22 -19.64 -2.31
C ASP A 79 0.23 -19.67 -0.77
N ARG A 80 0.58 -18.56 -0.10
CA ARG A 80 0.57 -18.49 1.37
C ARG A 80 -0.84 -18.41 1.94
N LEU A 81 -1.78 -17.91 1.15
CA LEU A 81 -3.19 -17.95 1.52
C LEU A 81 -3.70 -19.40 1.57
N LEU A 82 -3.12 -20.31 0.76
CA LEU A 82 -3.48 -21.73 0.77
C LEU A 82 -3.16 -22.41 2.11
N GLU A 83 -2.21 -21.89 2.88
CA GLU A 83 -1.85 -22.42 4.20
C GLU A 83 -2.90 -22.11 5.26
N THR A 84 -3.73 -21.09 5.00
CA THR A 84 -4.78 -20.61 5.92
C THR A 84 -6.19 -21.08 5.57
N ILE A 85 -6.39 -21.69 4.40
CA ILE A 85 -7.70 -22.16 3.93
C ILE A 85 -7.85 -23.68 4.10
N GLU A 86 -9.10 -24.14 4.25
CA GLU A 86 -9.42 -25.56 4.34
C GLU A 86 -9.27 -26.28 3.00
N ALA A 87 -8.96 -27.58 3.03
CA ALA A 87 -8.72 -28.37 1.82
C ALA A 87 -9.93 -28.45 0.86
N ASN A 88 -11.14 -28.15 1.34
CA ASN A 88 -12.38 -28.16 0.55
C ASN A 88 -12.81 -26.77 0.04
N THR A 89 -12.00 -25.72 0.29
CA THR A 89 -12.29 -24.37 -0.16
C THR A 89 -12.34 -24.30 -1.69
N SER A 90 -13.37 -23.64 -2.24
CA SER A 90 -13.51 -23.49 -3.69
C SER A 90 -12.50 -22.48 -4.24
N VAL A 91 -12.25 -22.52 -5.55
CA VAL A 91 -11.35 -21.55 -6.21
C VAL A 91 -11.85 -20.11 -6.04
N ASN A 92 -13.17 -19.89 -6.08
CA ASN A 92 -13.75 -18.56 -5.89
C ASN A 92 -13.53 -18.05 -4.47
N ASP A 93 -13.69 -18.92 -3.47
CA ASP A 93 -13.46 -18.55 -2.07
C ASP A 93 -11.98 -18.27 -1.82
N ALA A 94 -11.06 -19.03 -2.45
CA ALA A 94 -9.63 -18.76 -2.36
C ALA A 94 -9.24 -17.40 -2.96
N PHE A 95 -9.88 -16.97 -4.05
CA PHE A 95 -9.70 -15.61 -4.59
C PHE A 95 -10.31 -14.55 -3.67
N ALA A 96 -11.47 -14.82 -3.07
CA ALA A 96 -12.09 -13.89 -2.12
C ALA A 96 -11.20 -13.64 -0.89
N VAL A 97 -10.46 -14.66 -0.43
CA VAL A 97 -9.45 -14.49 0.63
C VAL A 97 -8.31 -13.58 0.17
N ALA A 98 -7.83 -13.73 -1.08
CA ALA A 98 -6.80 -12.84 -1.63
C ALA A 98 -7.28 -11.39 -1.72
N ASP A 99 -8.53 -11.18 -2.16
CA ASP A 99 -9.17 -9.87 -2.22
C ASP A 99 -9.34 -9.27 -0.82
N ASP A 100 -9.69 -10.07 0.18
CA ASP A 100 -9.77 -9.61 1.57
C ASP A 100 -8.42 -9.16 2.10
N VAL A 101 -7.33 -9.90 1.85
CA VAL A 101 -5.97 -9.47 2.25
C VAL A 101 -5.57 -8.17 1.54
N LEU A 102 -5.85 -8.03 0.24
CA LEU A 102 -5.62 -6.79 -0.50
C LEU A 102 -6.38 -5.61 0.10
N HIS A 103 -7.66 -5.82 0.42
CA HIS A 103 -8.49 -4.81 1.07
C HIS A 103 -7.93 -4.44 2.44
N GLN A 104 -7.55 -5.42 3.26
CA GLN A 104 -6.97 -5.19 4.58
C GLN A 104 -5.65 -4.39 4.53
N ALA A 105 -4.81 -4.63 3.52
CA ALA A 105 -3.57 -3.86 3.33
C ALA A 105 -3.84 -2.38 3.07
N ILE A 106 -4.74 -2.09 2.13
CA ILE A 106 -5.12 -0.72 1.77
C ILE A 106 -5.85 -0.05 2.94
N TYR A 107 -6.81 -0.76 3.54
CA TYR A 107 -7.58 -0.27 4.68
C TYR A 107 -6.70 0.04 5.88
N GLY A 108 -5.75 -0.84 6.19
CA GLY A 108 -4.81 -0.67 7.30
C GLY A 108 -3.97 0.59 7.17
N ILE A 109 -3.50 0.93 5.96
CA ILE A 109 -2.70 2.14 5.75
C ILE A 109 -3.59 3.39 5.68
N SER A 110 -4.67 3.33 4.91
CA SER A 110 -5.58 4.45 4.67
C SER A 110 -6.22 4.95 5.98
N ASN A 111 -6.61 4.04 6.87
CA ASN A 111 -7.25 4.41 8.13
C ASN A 111 -6.31 5.05 9.14
N LEU A 112 -5.00 4.81 9.06
CA LEU A 112 -4.03 5.51 9.92
C LEU A 112 -4.06 7.02 9.68
N ILE A 113 -4.46 7.45 8.47
CA ILE A 113 -4.52 8.84 8.04
C ILE A 113 -5.94 9.41 8.23
N HIS A 114 -6.96 8.66 7.83
CA HIS A 114 -8.32 9.18 7.70
C HIS A 114 -9.22 9.01 8.91
N VAL A 115 -9.04 7.96 9.72
CA VAL A 115 -9.92 7.69 10.85
C VAL A 115 -9.31 8.34 12.10
N PRO A 116 -10.02 9.26 12.77
CA PRO A 116 -9.58 9.81 14.04
C PRO A 116 -9.45 8.69 15.08
N GLY A 117 -8.23 8.23 15.31
CA GLY A 117 -7.85 7.37 16.42
C GLY A 117 -7.64 8.15 17.71
N GLN A 118 -7.47 7.45 18.84
CA GLN A 118 -7.01 8.11 20.07
C GLN A 118 -5.55 8.59 19.96
N ILE A 119 -4.76 7.92 19.11
CA ILE A 119 -3.41 8.30 18.73
C ILE A 119 -3.43 8.44 17.20
N ASN A 120 -3.58 9.68 16.73
CA ASN A 120 -3.58 9.97 15.30
C ASN A 120 -2.14 10.13 14.81
N LEU A 121 -1.86 9.51 13.67
CA LEU A 121 -0.66 9.75 12.88
C LEU A 121 -0.97 10.76 11.80
N ASP A 122 0.02 11.53 11.39
CA ASP A 122 -0.14 12.39 10.23
C ASP A 122 0.36 11.71 8.94
N PHE A 123 0.01 12.30 7.80
CA PHE A 123 0.46 11.80 6.51
C PHE A 123 1.98 11.87 6.34
N ALA A 124 2.66 12.82 7.02
CA ALA A 124 4.10 12.96 6.92
C ALA A 124 4.82 11.79 7.60
N ASP A 125 4.30 11.28 8.71
CA ASP A 125 4.78 10.09 9.39
C ASP A 125 4.69 8.86 8.46
N VAL A 126 3.51 8.63 7.86
CA VAL A 126 3.32 7.52 6.90
C VAL A 126 4.24 7.66 5.69
N LYS A 127 4.37 8.87 5.15
CA LYS A 127 5.27 9.16 4.03
C LYS A 127 6.74 8.92 4.39
N ALA A 128 7.15 9.23 5.61
CA ALA A 128 8.52 9.01 6.08
C ALA A 128 8.88 7.53 6.15
N ILE A 129 7.93 6.66 6.53
CA ILE A 129 8.15 5.21 6.53
C ILE A 129 8.02 4.60 5.13
N MET A 130 7.08 5.04 4.30
CA MET A 130 6.78 4.33 3.06
C MET A 130 7.53 4.87 1.83
N SER A 131 8.11 6.07 1.87
CA SER A 131 8.76 6.64 0.67
C SER A 131 10.09 5.97 0.35
N GLY A 132 10.20 5.42 -0.87
CA GLY A 132 11.43 4.80 -1.37
C GLY A 132 11.90 3.52 -0.67
N MET A 133 11.06 2.87 0.14
CA MET A 133 11.44 1.65 0.86
C MET A 133 11.49 0.40 -0.01
N GLY A 134 10.85 0.42 -1.19
CA GLY A 134 10.83 -0.73 -2.09
C GLY A 134 9.91 -1.82 -1.56
N MET A 135 10.45 -2.96 -1.12
CA MET A 135 9.59 -4.08 -0.69
C MET A 135 9.04 -3.88 0.72
N ALA A 136 7.76 -4.18 0.87
CA ALA A 136 7.06 -4.23 2.12
C ALA A 136 6.27 -5.52 2.26
N ILE A 137 6.01 -5.90 3.50
CA ILE A 137 5.30 -7.11 3.85
C ILE A 137 4.32 -6.80 4.96
N MET A 138 3.19 -7.49 4.93
CA MET A 138 2.09 -7.30 5.85
C MET A 138 1.80 -8.60 6.60
N GLY A 139 1.59 -8.49 7.90
CA GLY A 139 1.03 -9.56 8.74
C GLY A 139 -0.18 -9.06 9.50
N THR A 140 -1.16 -9.94 9.68
CA THR A 140 -2.36 -9.64 10.48
C THR A 140 -2.58 -10.75 11.50
N GLY A 141 -2.90 -10.37 12.73
CA GLY A 141 -3.29 -11.26 13.80
C GLY A 141 -4.61 -10.84 14.42
N TYR A 142 -5.40 -11.84 14.84
CA TYR A 142 -6.69 -11.65 15.51
C TYR A 142 -6.69 -12.46 16.79
N ALA A 143 -7.12 -11.86 17.89
CA ALA A 143 -7.29 -12.59 19.14
C ALA A 143 -8.42 -12.00 20.00
N GLU A 144 -8.86 -12.80 20.96
CA GLU A 144 -9.93 -12.49 21.90
C GLU A 144 -9.57 -12.98 23.31
N GLY A 145 -10.27 -12.46 24.32
CA GLY A 145 -10.03 -12.81 25.73
C GLY A 145 -8.95 -11.97 26.42
N GLU A 146 -8.45 -12.45 27.55
CA GLU A 146 -7.65 -11.66 28.51
C GLU A 146 -6.24 -11.27 27.98
N ASN A 147 -5.64 -12.09 27.11
CA ASN A 147 -4.31 -11.86 26.53
C ASN A 147 -4.36 -11.48 25.04
N ARG A 148 -5.51 -11.01 24.56
CA ARG A 148 -5.75 -10.74 23.13
C ARG A 148 -4.73 -9.80 22.49
N GLY A 149 -4.22 -8.78 23.17
CA GLY A 149 -3.20 -7.89 22.62
C GLY A 149 -1.90 -8.62 22.27
N VAL A 150 -1.39 -9.42 23.22
CA VAL A 150 -0.16 -10.21 23.07
C VAL A 150 -0.33 -11.30 22.01
N GLU A 151 -1.44 -12.05 22.07
CA GLU A 151 -1.71 -13.13 21.12
C GLU A 151 -1.90 -12.61 19.70
N ALA A 152 -2.63 -11.51 19.52
CA ALA A 152 -2.78 -10.88 18.20
C ALA A 152 -1.43 -10.38 17.65
N ALA A 153 -0.57 -9.81 18.49
CA ALA A 153 0.77 -9.37 18.07
C ALA A 153 1.63 -10.55 17.60
N ARG A 154 1.62 -11.66 18.36
CA ARG A 154 2.34 -12.90 18.00
C ARG A 154 1.85 -13.47 16.68
N LEU A 155 0.53 -13.55 16.49
CA LEU A 155 -0.07 -14.03 15.24
C LEU A 155 0.27 -13.11 14.06
N ALA A 156 0.33 -11.80 14.29
CA ALA A 156 0.68 -10.83 13.26
C ALA A 156 2.13 -11.03 12.78
N ILE A 157 3.11 -11.17 13.68
CA ILE A 157 4.52 -11.39 13.31
C ILE A 157 4.79 -12.79 12.76
N SER A 158 4.00 -13.79 13.15
CA SER A 158 4.08 -15.17 12.64
C SER A 158 3.20 -15.41 11.42
N SER A 159 2.69 -14.36 10.77
CA SER A 159 1.81 -14.50 9.62
C SER A 159 2.55 -15.20 8.46
N PRO A 160 1.91 -16.15 7.74
CA PRO A 160 2.50 -16.81 6.57
C PRO A 160 2.95 -15.84 5.47
N LEU A 161 2.38 -14.64 5.46
CA LEU A 161 2.76 -13.57 4.53
C LEU A 161 4.14 -12.96 4.84
N LEU A 162 4.65 -13.07 6.08
CA LEU A 162 5.93 -12.50 6.54
C LEU A 162 7.13 -13.44 6.42
N GLU A 163 6.92 -14.74 6.18
CA GLU A 163 7.97 -15.76 6.25
C GLU A 163 9.12 -15.57 5.23
N GLU A 164 8.91 -14.85 4.13
CA GLU A 164 9.94 -14.69 3.09
C GLU A 164 11.05 -13.69 3.45
N ALA A 165 10.84 -12.75 4.38
CA ALA A 165 11.86 -11.74 4.68
C ALA A 165 12.27 -11.58 6.16
N ASN A 166 11.61 -12.23 7.11
CA ASN A 166 11.81 -12.04 8.56
C ASN A 166 11.68 -10.56 9.00
N VAL A 167 10.76 -10.27 9.93
CA VAL A 167 10.47 -8.89 10.37
C VAL A 167 11.72 -8.20 10.96
N GLU A 168 12.70 -8.97 11.44
CA GLU A 168 13.97 -8.52 12.00
C GLU A 168 14.75 -7.56 11.08
N GLY A 169 14.64 -7.70 9.76
CA GLY A 169 15.41 -6.90 8.79
C GLY A 169 14.75 -5.59 8.37
N ALA A 170 13.59 -5.22 8.94
CA ALA A 170 12.82 -4.06 8.50
C ALA A 170 13.29 -2.76 9.18
N HIS A 171 13.59 -1.74 8.38
CA HIS A 171 13.94 -0.40 8.86
C HIS A 171 12.75 0.52 9.10
N GLY A 172 11.55 0.14 8.67
CA GLY A 172 10.33 0.92 8.87
C GLY A 172 9.15 0.02 9.19
N VAL A 173 8.46 0.29 10.30
CA VAL A 173 7.38 -0.56 10.81
C VAL A 173 6.15 0.29 11.12
N ILE A 174 5.02 -0.10 10.57
CA ILE A 174 3.71 0.48 10.87
C ILE A 174 2.90 -0.57 11.63
N LEU A 175 2.52 -0.23 12.86
CA LEU A 175 1.63 -1.00 13.70
C LEU A 175 0.25 -0.34 13.72
N HIS A 176 -0.75 -1.05 13.20
CA HIS A 176 -2.15 -0.66 13.29
C HIS A 176 -2.91 -1.61 14.22
N VAL A 177 -3.55 -1.05 15.25
CA VAL A 177 -4.37 -1.81 16.21
C VAL A 177 -5.83 -1.40 16.06
N THR A 178 -6.70 -2.37 15.81
CA THR A 178 -8.16 -2.18 15.84
C THR A 178 -8.75 -2.98 16.99
N GLY A 179 -9.54 -2.33 17.84
CA GLY A 179 -10.21 -2.98 18.96
C GLY A 179 -11.49 -2.27 19.37
N GLY A 180 -12.26 -2.89 20.26
CA GLY A 180 -13.46 -2.28 20.83
C GLY A 180 -13.19 -1.09 21.75
N SER A 181 -14.26 -0.48 22.26
CA SER A 181 -14.16 0.59 23.28
C SER A 181 -13.53 0.11 24.60
N ASP A 182 -13.40 -1.20 24.77
CA ASP A 182 -12.73 -1.89 25.86
C ASP A 182 -11.23 -2.11 25.65
N LEU A 183 -10.65 -1.61 24.53
CA LEU A 183 -9.22 -1.71 24.25
C LEU A 183 -8.40 -0.91 25.29
N GLY A 184 -7.59 -1.62 26.08
CA GLY A 184 -6.76 -1.02 27.11
C GLY A 184 -5.39 -0.55 26.60
N LEU A 185 -4.86 0.52 27.21
CA LEU A 185 -3.50 1.03 26.90
C LEU A 185 -2.40 -0.02 27.20
N HIS A 186 -2.56 -0.83 28.24
CA HIS A 186 -1.58 -1.85 28.58
C HIS A 186 -1.51 -2.97 27.53
N GLU A 187 -2.64 -3.36 26.96
CA GLU A 187 -2.69 -4.37 25.89
C GLU A 187 -1.95 -3.88 24.64
N ILE A 188 -2.12 -2.59 24.31
CA ILE A 188 -1.42 -1.91 23.22
C ILE A 188 0.09 -1.88 23.47
N GLU A 189 0.52 -1.50 24.68
CA GLU A 189 1.94 -1.38 25.04
C GLU A 189 2.65 -2.74 24.97
N GLN A 190 2.03 -3.80 25.48
CA GLN A 190 2.56 -5.15 25.36
C GLN A 190 2.68 -5.61 23.90
N ALA A 191 1.65 -5.35 23.09
CA ALA A 191 1.66 -5.70 21.68
C ALA A 191 2.76 -4.95 20.91
N ALA A 192 2.89 -3.65 21.15
CA ALA A 192 3.92 -2.81 20.53
C ALA A 192 5.33 -3.28 20.91
N THR A 193 5.55 -3.62 22.19
CA THR A 193 6.84 -4.12 22.68
C THR A 193 7.26 -5.41 21.96
N ILE A 194 6.35 -6.37 21.83
CA ILE A 194 6.63 -7.65 21.14
C ILE A 194 7.06 -7.42 19.68
N ILE A 195 6.39 -6.48 18.99
CA ILE A 195 6.69 -6.20 17.59
C ILE A 195 8.00 -5.44 17.47
N GLN A 196 8.27 -4.47 18.36
CA GLN A 196 9.55 -3.75 18.39
C GLN A 196 10.73 -4.68 18.65
N GLU A 197 10.60 -5.61 19.60
CA GLU A 197 11.62 -6.63 19.89
C GLU A 197 11.89 -7.58 18.71
N ALA A 198 10.91 -7.76 17.81
CA ALA A 198 11.03 -8.58 16.61
C ALA A 198 11.54 -7.81 15.38
N THR A 199 11.84 -6.52 15.51
CA THR A 199 12.26 -5.62 14.42
C THR A 199 13.68 -5.09 14.65
N HIS A 200 14.26 -4.43 13.65
CA HIS A 200 15.60 -3.84 13.77
C HIS A 200 15.64 -2.76 14.87
N GLU A 201 16.75 -2.67 15.62
CA GLU A 201 16.89 -1.72 16.74
C GLU A 201 16.76 -0.24 16.33
N ASP A 202 17.19 0.06 15.11
CA ASP A 202 17.10 1.39 14.50
C ASP A 202 15.85 1.58 13.61
N ALA A 203 14.88 0.65 13.66
CA ALA A 203 13.69 0.74 12.83
C ALA A 203 12.83 1.95 13.23
N ASN A 204 12.40 2.73 12.24
CA ASN A 204 11.39 3.77 12.45
C ASN A 204 10.05 3.09 12.73
N PHE A 205 9.50 3.31 13.93
CA PHE A 205 8.30 2.63 14.40
C PHE A 205 7.14 3.61 14.54
N ILE A 206 6.06 3.33 13.82
CA ILE A 206 4.83 4.12 13.84
C ILE A 206 3.70 3.27 14.42
N PHE A 207 2.91 3.90 15.30
CA PHE A 207 1.77 3.27 15.94
C PHE A 207 0.49 4.06 15.67
N GLY A 208 -0.57 3.37 15.25
CA GLY A 208 -1.92 3.91 15.21
C GLY A 208 -2.95 2.95 15.78
N SER A 209 -4.00 3.51 16.38
CA SER A 209 -5.11 2.73 16.91
C SER A 209 -6.46 3.26 16.46
N VAL A 210 -7.39 2.34 16.17
CA VAL A 210 -8.77 2.63 15.81
C VAL A 210 -9.70 1.89 16.76
N ILE A 211 -10.68 2.61 17.29
CA ILE A 211 -11.76 2.04 18.08
C ILE A 211 -12.92 1.70 17.16
N ASP A 212 -13.22 0.42 17.04
CA ASP A 212 -14.35 -0.12 16.29
C ASP A 212 -15.34 -0.77 17.27
N PRO A 213 -16.55 -0.22 17.45
CA PRO A 213 -17.56 -0.80 18.35
C PRO A 213 -17.90 -2.26 18.05
N ASP A 214 -17.77 -2.70 16.80
CA ASP A 214 -18.07 -4.09 16.42
C ASP A 214 -16.95 -5.06 16.88
N MET A 215 -15.82 -4.55 17.36
CA MET A 215 -14.67 -5.30 17.84
C MET A 215 -14.63 -5.44 19.37
N GLU A 216 -15.73 -5.21 20.08
CA GLU A 216 -15.79 -5.43 21.54
C GLU A 216 -15.36 -6.86 21.91
N GLY A 217 -14.48 -6.99 22.91
CA GLY A 217 -13.91 -8.29 23.29
C GLY A 217 -12.77 -8.80 22.38
N ARG A 218 -12.51 -8.16 21.23
CA ARG A 218 -11.57 -8.63 20.20
C ARG A 218 -10.53 -7.58 19.83
N VAL A 219 -9.36 -8.03 19.43
CA VAL A 219 -8.28 -7.17 18.93
C VAL A 219 -7.75 -7.72 17.62
N LYS A 220 -7.62 -6.83 16.64
CA LYS A 220 -6.94 -7.06 15.37
C LYS A 220 -5.67 -6.22 15.36
N ILE A 221 -4.55 -6.86 15.05
CA ILE A 221 -3.27 -6.19 14.87
C ILE A 221 -2.81 -6.43 13.45
N THR A 222 -2.48 -5.35 12.75
CA THR A 222 -1.87 -5.37 11.43
C THR A 222 -0.50 -4.72 11.52
N VAL A 223 0.52 -5.45 11.07
CA VAL A 223 1.91 -4.99 11.01
C VAL A 223 2.30 -4.88 9.55
N ILE A 224 2.85 -3.73 9.16
CA ILE A 224 3.44 -3.51 7.85
C ILE A 224 4.90 -3.18 8.06
N ALA A 225 5.76 -4.07 7.62
CA ALA A 225 7.21 -3.93 7.68
C ALA A 225 7.73 -3.53 6.30
N THR A 226 8.62 -2.55 6.26
CA THR A 226 9.15 -1.92 5.05
C THR A 226 10.65 -1.72 5.19
N GLY A 227 11.32 -1.53 4.05
CA GLY A 227 12.74 -1.21 4.05
C GLY A 227 13.58 -2.40 4.53
N PHE A 228 13.30 -3.59 4.00
CA PHE A 228 14.15 -4.75 4.25
C PHE A 228 15.49 -4.57 3.55
N ASP A 229 16.58 -4.89 4.26
CA ASP A 229 17.91 -4.96 3.65
C ASP A 229 17.87 -5.91 2.44
N GLU A 230 18.17 -5.40 1.25
CA GLU A 230 18.29 -6.24 0.06
C GLU A 230 19.44 -7.22 0.28
N ILE A 231 19.12 -8.49 0.55
CA ILE A 231 20.10 -9.57 0.52
C ILE A 231 20.65 -9.66 -0.92
N GLY A 232 21.76 -8.96 -1.17
CA GLY A 232 22.58 -9.12 -2.37
C GLY A 232 22.50 -8.02 -3.43
N SER A 233 21.93 -6.85 -3.16
CA SER A 233 22.02 -5.71 -4.08
C SER A 233 22.46 -4.46 -3.33
N GLN A 234 23.73 -4.10 -3.54
CA GLN A 234 24.24 -2.78 -3.22
C GLN A 234 23.42 -1.77 -4.02
N ARG A 235 22.36 -1.21 -3.40
CA ARG A 235 21.74 0.01 -3.89
C ARG A 235 22.82 1.08 -3.84
N ALA A 236 23.42 1.35 -4.99
CA ALA A 236 24.20 2.54 -5.22
C ALA A 236 23.33 3.72 -4.79
N VAL A 237 23.78 4.42 -3.77
CA VAL A 237 23.29 5.73 -3.37
C VAL A 237 23.69 6.70 -4.48
N ASP A 238 22.94 6.66 -5.57
CA ASP A 238 22.91 7.69 -6.59
C ASP A 238 21.45 7.81 -7.00
N LYS A 239 20.74 8.70 -6.28
CA LYS A 239 19.54 9.36 -6.80
C LYS A 239 19.99 10.30 -7.92
N ALA A 240 20.63 9.75 -8.95
CA ALA A 240 20.74 10.37 -10.25
C ALA A 240 19.30 10.44 -10.75
N VAL A 241 18.90 11.65 -11.13
CA VAL A 241 17.72 11.93 -11.94
C VAL A 241 17.72 10.90 -13.09
N SER A 242 17.01 9.79 -12.91
CA SER A 242 16.74 8.86 -13.98
C SER A 242 15.80 9.61 -14.89
N THR A 243 16.34 10.13 -15.99
CA THR A 243 15.54 10.51 -17.14
C THR A 243 14.59 9.36 -17.40
N ALA A 244 13.31 9.66 -17.17
CA ALA A 244 12.14 8.84 -17.44
C ALA A 244 12.44 7.74 -18.47
N GLY A 245 12.26 6.48 -18.07
CA GLY A 245 11.90 5.49 -19.06
C GLY A 245 10.61 6.00 -19.69
N ASP A 246 10.66 6.38 -20.97
CA ASP A 246 9.59 7.01 -21.74
C ASP A 246 8.21 6.49 -21.31
N THR A 247 7.60 7.16 -20.35
CA THR A 247 6.17 7.10 -20.14
C THR A 247 5.60 7.62 -21.45
N PRO A 248 4.69 6.93 -22.15
CA PRO A 248 4.24 7.34 -23.49
C PRO A 248 3.52 8.71 -23.53
N VAL A 249 3.47 9.41 -22.40
CA VAL A 249 2.71 10.62 -22.17
C VAL A 249 3.68 11.72 -21.73
N ASP A 250 3.88 12.71 -22.59
CA ASP A 250 4.67 13.91 -22.26
C ASP A 250 3.87 14.80 -21.27
N LEU A 251 4.29 14.81 -20.00
CA LEU A 251 3.66 15.63 -18.97
C LEU A 251 3.76 17.14 -19.24
N LYS A 252 4.65 17.61 -20.13
CA LYS A 252 4.71 19.04 -20.49
C LYS A 252 3.42 19.51 -21.17
N ASN A 253 2.83 18.65 -22.00
CA ASN A 253 1.55 18.94 -22.63
C ASN A 253 0.42 18.98 -21.60
N TYR A 254 0.50 18.17 -20.55
CA TYR A 254 -0.46 18.19 -19.46
C TYR A 254 -0.40 19.48 -18.65
N SER A 255 0.81 19.92 -18.27
CA SER A 255 1.00 21.18 -17.54
C SER A 255 0.48 22.39 -18.31
N ASN A 256 0.73 22.42 -19.63
CA ASN A 256 0.22 23.48 -20.51
C ASN A 256 -1.31 23.45 -20.61
N TRP A 257 -1.91 22.26 -20.77
CA TRP A 257 -3.37 22.11 -20.80
C TRP A 257 -4.03 22.58 -19.49
N LYS A 258 -3.46 22.23 -18.33
CA LYS A 258 -3.96 22.67 -17.02
C LYS A 258 -3.83 24.20 -16.85
N GLN A 259 -2.74 24.80 -17.31
CA GLN A 259 -2.58 26.26 -17.31
C GLN A 259 -3.62 26.95 -18.20
N ASP A 260 -3.88 26.41 -19.40
CA ASP A 260 -4.89 26.93 -20.32
C ASP A 260 -6.32 26.82 -19.75
N GLU A 261 -6.64 25.73 -19.04
CA GLU A 261 -7.95 25.55 -18.40
C GLU A 261 -8.14 26.47 -17.18
N THR A 262 -7.09 26.67 -16.39
CA THR A 262 -7.10 27.62 -15.27
C THR A 262 -7.24 29.07 -15.77
N ALA A 263 -6.56 29.40 -16.88
CA ALA A 263 -6.67 30.70 -17.53
C ALA A 263 -8.07 30.93 -18.13
N ALA A 264 -8.63 29.95 -18.84
CA ALA A 264 -9.99 30.02 -19.38
C ALA A 264 -11.04 30.17 -18.26
N SER A 265 -10.87 29.48 -17.13
CA SER A 265 -11.78 29.58 -15.98
C SER A 265 -11.70 30.94 -15.27
N ALA A 266 -10.50 31.53 -15.19
CA ALA A 266 -10.29 32.88 -14.67
C ALA A 266 -10.86 33.97 -15.60
N GLU A 267 -10.72 33.81 -16.93
CA GLU A 267 -11.30 34.72 -17.91
C GLU A 267 -12.84 34.68 -17.95
N ILE A 268 -13.44 33.50 -17.76
CA ILE A 268 -14.90 33.34 -17.65
C ILE A 268 -15.44 34.03 -16.37
N SER A 269 -14.68 33.99 -15.27
CA SER A 269 -15.06 34.69 -14.04
C SER A 269 -14.91 36.22 -14.14
N ALA A 270 -13.95 36.70 -14.92
CA ALA A 270 -13.72 38.13 -15.16
C ALA A 270 -14.74 38.76 -16.13
N ASN A 271 -15.23 38.01 -17.13
CA ASN A 271 -16.26 38.47 -18.07
C ASN A 271 -17.69 38.19 -17.56
N GLY A 272 -18.01 38.76 -16.40
CA GLY A 272 -19.39 38.84 -15.90
C GLY A 272 -20.24 39.83 -16.71
N ASN A 273 -20.52 39.54 -17.98
CA ASN A 273 -21.69 40.05 -18.71
C ASN A 273 -21.84 39.43 -20.12
N GLY A 274 -22.86 38.58 -20.27
CA GLY A 274 -23.60 38.39 -21.52
C GLY A 274 -23.00 37.46 -22.59
N ALA A 275 -23.72 36.35 -22.82
CA ALA A 275 -23.61 35.37 -23.92
C ALA A 275 -22.57 34.24 -23.76
N ILE A 276 -23.07 33.07 -23.34
CA ILE A 276 -22.36 31.79 -23.35
C ILE A 276 -22.37 31.25 -24.79
N ALA A 277 -21.23 31.28 -25.47
CA ALA A 277 -21.02 30.58 -26.73
C ALA A 277 -20.11 29.35 -26.50
N ILE A 278 -20.72 28.17 -26.40
CA ILE A 278 -19.98 26.89 -26.29
C ILE A 278 -19.58 26.47 -27.70
N SER A 279 -18.35 26.79 -28.12
CA SER A 279 -17.74 26.21 -29.33
C SER A 279 -17.03 24.91 -28.95
N ARG A 280 -17.69 23.75 -29.16
CA ARG A 280 -17.04 22.44 -29.09
C ARG A 280 -16.11 22.28 -30.30
N ARG A 281 -14.80 22.08 -30.08
CA ARG A 281 -13.88 21.61 -31.13
C ARG A 281 -14.11 20.11 -31.38
N PRO A 282 -14.04 19.64 -32.64
CA PRO A 282 -14.21 18.22 -32.95
C PRO A 282 -12.97 17.42 -32.53
N LEU A 283 -13.20 16.12 -32.28
CA LEU A 283 -12.24 15.08 -31.90
C LEU A 283 -11.02 15.01 -32.82
#